data_AF-A0A2S0UAM8-F1
#
_entry.id   AF-A0A2S0UAM8-F1
#
_cell.length_a   1.000
_cell.length_b   1.000
_cell.length_c   1.000
_cell.angle_alpha   90.00
_cell.angle_beta   90.00
_cell.angle_gamma   90.00
#
_symmetry.space_group_name_H-M   'P 1'
#
loop_
_entity.id
_entity.type
_entity.pdbx_description
1 polymer ?
#
loop_
_entity_poly.entity_id
_entity_poly.type
_entity_poly.pdbx_seq_one_letter_code
_entity_poly.pdbx_strand_id
1 'polypeptide(L)'
;MKLPQLLQPGTIIGNRYKVVRPIGHGGTSRVYAAADLRLPGKIWAVKQSVAETSSYAYIEEEATMLITLQHPRLPRIVDFFPPGTEGETYLIMDLIDGVTLEQTVRTTKQVTEQTLIKLGEQICEGLDYLHSRQPAIIYRDLKPSNLMIQPNGELRFIDFGTAREYKAERTEDTVQLGTIGFAAPEQYGGSQTDGRTDLYALGAILLYAATSGRYSEWNFPQDEIPGIQLTPSFVKVIRKLLQYKPENRFQSAQEVMHAFRSVSPPASSSSYSGLTRPIVIAVMGTAHGVGTTHTAILLSHALKARYSKLTLMDWEQKSKAFERIGQVLADREYGQSFEIEGVQYIRRSNRNQLLSLLGSGEGAVVLDLGSSTDKEGLEEFLRADLQIIVSSPAIWKCQELDELRGWLEQHPSDNRYYCFPAADERAISVLQRTLEIEEAFAVPSDPNPFEPRQLSRQWAEQVCSKLTGGTEPPRRGLRRLWRGMKFDQGGL
;
A
#
# COMPACT_ATOMS: atom_id res chain seq x y z
N MET A 1 9.38 -0.51 26.13
CA MET A 1 10.47 0.49 26.21
C MET A 1 9.87 1.88 26.37
N LYS A 2 10.53 2.76 27.14
CA LYS A 2 10.07 4.14 27.42
C LYS A 2 10.50 5.06 26.26
N LEU A 3 9.60 5.89 25.76
CA LEU A 3 9.95 6.93 24.79
C LEU A 3 10.69 8.09 25.48
N PRO A 4 11.69 8.71 24.83
CA PRO A 4 12.41 9.85 25.38
C PRO A 4 11.52 11.09 25.45
N GLN A 5 11.93 12.05 26.29
CA GLN A 5 11.21 13.29 26.48
C GLN A 5 11.25 14.14 25.20
N LEU A 6 10.15 14.83 24.90
CA LEU A 6 10.06 15.73 23.75
C LEU A 6 11.03 16.91 23.92
N LEU A 7 11.96 17.04 22.97
CA LEU A 7 12.82 18.22 22.87
C LEU A 7 12.03 19.37 22.24
N GLN A 8 12.12 20.55 22.86
CA GLN A 8 11.49 21.75 22.34
C GLN A 8 12.37 22.39 21.25
N PRO A 9 11.78 23.03 20.23
CA PRO A 9 12.54 23.91 19.34
C PRO A 9 13.38 24.91 20.16
N GLY A 10 14.66 25.01 19.82
CA GLY A 10 15.63 25.82 20.54
C GLY A 10 16.49 25.08 21.57
N THR A 11 16.13 23.86 21.98
CA THR A 11 16.99 23.02 22.82
C THR A 11 18.36 22.81 22.16
N ILE A 12 19.43 22.93 22.93
CA ILE A 12 20.81 22.77 22.45
C ILE A 12 21.38 21.46 23.00
N ILE A 13 21.84 20.61 22.09
CA ILE A 13 22.46 19.31 22.39
C ILE A 13 23.97 19.46 22.21
N GLY A 14 24.73 19.01 23.21
CA GLY A 14 26.20 19.01 23.15
C GLY A 14 26.83 20.38 22.92
N ASN A 15 26.17 21.47 23.34
CA ASN A 15 26.59 22.85 23.08
C ASN A 15 26.84 23.17 21.59
N ARG A 16 26.20 22.43 20.66
CA ARG A 16 26.44 22.57 19.22
C ARG A 16 25.20 22.42 18.35
N TYR A 17 24.31 21.48 18.65
CA TYR A 17 23.19 21.19 17.77
C TYR A 17 21.92 21.79 18.35
N LYS A 18 21.39 22.82 17.71
CA LYS A 18 20.15 23.49 18.13
C LYS A 18 18.96 22.86 17.43
N VAL A 19 18.07 22.23 18.19
CA VAL A 19 16.83 21.62 17.68
C VAL A 19 15.99 22.70 16.99
N VAL A 20 15.58 22.42 15.75
CA VAL A 20 14.73 23.30 14.94
C VAL A 20 13.29 22.80 14.97
N ARG A 21 13.07 21.52 14.63
CA ARG A 21 11.73 20.91 14.58
C ARG A 21 11.80 19.39 14.68
N PRO A 22 10.75 18.71 15.17
CA PRO A 22 10.62 17.26 14.99
C PRO A 22 10.47 16.92 13.51
N ILE A 23 11.03 15.79 13.09
CA ILE A 23 10.94 15.27 11.72
C ILE A 23 10.43 13.83 11.65
N GLY A 24 10.43 13.09 12.76
CA GLY A 24 9.86 11.75 12.82
C GLY A 24 9.89 11.17 14.23
N HIS A 25 9.21 10.04 14.41
CA HIS A 25 9.29 9.24 15.64
C HIS A 25 9.24 7.76 15.27
N GLY A 26 10.04 6.95 15.97
CA GLY A 26 9.97 5.49 15.93
C GLY A 26 9.32 4.93 17.19
N GLY A 27 9.29 3.60 17.32
CA GLY A 27 8.76 2.94 18.53
C GLY A 27 9.57 3.21 19.81
N THR A 28 10.86 3.53 19.67
CA THR A 28 11.81 3.69 20.79
C THR A 28 12.62 4.99 20.73
N SER A 29 12.40 5.83 19.71
CA SER A 29 13.23 7.00 19.45
C SER A 29 12.43 8.14 18.82
N ARG A 30 12.98 9.35 18.92
CA ARG A 30 12.46 10.56 18.26
C ARG A 30 13.54 11.15 17.38
N VAL A 31 13.16 11.70 16.22
CA VAL A 31 14.09 12.30 15.27
C VAL A 31 13.75 13.77 15.07
N TYR A 32 14.76 14.62 15.15
CA TYR A 32 14.64 16.07 14.99
C TYR A 32 15.60 16.60 13.94
N ALA A 33 15.23 17.67 13.24
CA ALA A 33 16.18 18.48 12.49
C ALA A 33 16.83 19.47 13.45
N ALA A 34 18.16 19.56 13.44
CA ALA A 34 18.93 20.48 14.25
C ALA A 34 19.94 21.27 13.42
N ALA A 35 20.06 22.57 13.70
CA ALA A 35 21.07 23.42 13.09
C ALA A 35 22.42 23.24 13.81
N ASP A 36 23.50 23.18 13.03
CA ASP A 36 24.86 23.19 13.56
C ASP A 36 25.28 24.64 13.91
N LEU A 37 25.52 24.90 15.19
CA LEU A 37 25.94 26.24 15.66
C LEU A 37 27.39 26.57 15.28
N ARG A 38 28.20 25.59 14.87
CA ARG A 38 29.58 25.80 14.40
C ARG A 38 29.69 25.88 12.88
N LEU A 39 28.73 25.30 12.16
CA LEU A 39 28.70 25.28 10.69
C LEU A 39 27.44 26.01 10.18
N PRO A 40 27.52 27.32 9.92
CA PRO A 40 26.37 28.11 9.49
C PRO A 40 25.64 27.49 8.29
N GLY A 41 24.32 27.36 8.39
CA GLY A 41 23.46 26.82 7.34
C GLY A 41 23.39 25.29 7.25
N LYS A 42 24.24 24.54 7.99
CA LYS A 42 24.17 23.08 8.01
C LYS A 42 23.07 22.60 8.96
N ILE A 43 22.18 21.75 8.44
CA ILE A 43 21.17 21.03 9.21
C ILE A 43 21.54 19.54 9.29
N TRP A 44 21.34 18.96 10.47
CA TRP A 44 21.54 17.55 10.77
C TRP A 44 20.25 16.88 11.25
N ALA A 45 20.16 15.57 11.11
CA ALA A 45 19.17 14.76 11.81
C ALA A 45 19.73 14.33 13.17
N VAL A 46 18.91 14.45 14.21
CA VAL A 46 19.24 14.07 15.58
C VAL A 46 18.29 12.97 16.01
N LYS A 47 18.81 11.76 16.23
CA LYS A 47 18.04 10.65 16.79
C LYS A 47 18.24 10.60 18.30
N GLN A 48 17.17 10.81 19.04
CA GLN A 48 17.08 10.72 20.49
C GLN A 48 16.52 9.35 20.88
N SER A 49 17.19 8.61 21.76
CA SER A 49 16.73 7.31 22.26
C SER A 49 16.94 7.20 23.77
N VAL A 50 16.27 6.25 24.43
CA VAL A 50 16.51 5.93 25.85
C VAL A 50 17.25 4.60 25.94
N ALA A 51 18.39 4.60 26.63
CA ALA A 51 19.17 3.40 26.89
C ALA A 51 19.14 3.03 28.39
N GLU A 52 19.21 1.74 28.68
CA GLU A 52 19.38 1.27 30.06
C GLU A 52 20.83 1.42 30.53
N THR A 53 20.96 1.82 31.78
CA THR A 53 22.20 2.14 32.51
C THR A 53 23.20 0.98 32.55
N SER A 54 22.78 -0.25 32.27
CA SER A 54 23.63 -1.45 32.24
C SER A 54 24.35 -1.68 30.90
N SER A 55 24.06 -0.88 29.87
CA SER A 55 24.51 -1.10 28.48
C SER A 55 25.54 -0.08 27.97
N TYR A 56 26.07 0.80 28.82
CA TYR A 56 26.92 1.93 28.40
C TYR A 56 28.13 1.54 27.54
N ALA A 57 28.95 0.61 28.01
CA ALA A 57 30.19 0.24 27.31
C ALA A 57 29.92 -0.29 25.90
N TYR A 58 28.84 -1.07 25.73
CA TYR A 58 28.44 -1.59 24.43
C TYR A 58 27.91 -0.51 23.48
N ILE A 59 27.22 0.50 24.00
CA ILE A 59 26.64 1.58 23.20
C ILE A 59 27.73 2.51 22.65
N GLU A 60 28.77 2.81 23.43
CA GLU A 60 29.87 3.67 23.00
C GLU A 60 30.76 2.98 21.94
N GLU A 61 31.04 1.69 22.10
CA GLU A 61 31.73 0.89 21.08
C GLU A 61 30.93 0.84 19.77
N GLU A 62 29.62 0.57 19.84
CA GLU A 62 28.72 0.54 18.69
C GLU A 62 28.64 1.89 17.98
N ALA A 63 28.51 2.99 18.73
CA ALA A 63 28.51 4.34 18.17
C ALA A 63 29.84 4.70 17.50
N THR A 64 30.96 4.31 18.09
CA THR A 64 32.30 4.55 17.54
C THR A 64 32.46 3.82 16.20
N MET A 65 32.05 2.55 16.15
CA MET A 65 32.02 1.78 14.90
C MET A 65 31.16 2.48 13.84
N LEU A 66 29.94 2.89 14.19
CA LEU A 66 29.02 3.55 13.26
C LEU A 66 29.56 4.87 12.70
N ILE A 67 30.31 5.65 13.49
CA ILE A 67 30.98 6.89 13.04
C ILE A 67 32.04 6.63 11.95
N THR A 68 32.68 5.46 11.96
CA THR A 68 33.69 5.11 10.94
C THR A 68 33.10 4.80 9.56
N LEU A 69 31.79 4.56 9.50
CA LEU A 69 31.12 4.15 8.27
C LEU A 69 30.96 5.33 7.31
N GLN A 70 31.40 5.11 6.06
CA GLN A 70 31.30 6.08 4.99
C GLN A 70 30.92 5.37 3.69
N HIS A 71 29.69 5.57 3.25
CA HIS A 71 29.18 5.01 2.00
C HIS A 71 28.05 5.87 1.45
N PRO A 72 27.92 6.06 0.12
CA PRO A 72 26.86 6.89 -0.47
C PRO A 72 25.43 6.47 -0.10
N ARG A 73 25.21 5.16 0.12
CA ARG A 73 23.90 4.61 0.53
C ARG A 73 23.61 4.78 2.01
N LEU A 74 24.58 5.09 2.85
CA LEU A 74 24.42 5.16 4.30
C LEU A 74 24.41 6.62 4.77
N PRO A 75 23.67 6.97 5.84
CA PRO A 75 23.78 8.28 6.42
C PRO A 75 25.11 8.38 7.17
N ARG A 76 25.86 9.47 6.96
CA ARG A 76 27.08 9.68 7.73
C ARG A 76 26.69 10.05 9.16
N ILE A 77 27.27 9.35 10.12
CA ILE A 77 27.19 9.72 11.52
C ILE A 77 28.40 10.59 11.85
N VAL A 78 28.18 11.71 12.53
CA VAL A 78 29.21 12.72 12.79
C VAL A 78 29.44 12.98 14.26
N ASP A 79 28.51 12.59 15.12
CA ASP A 79 28.62 12.80 16.56
C ASP A 79 27.71 11.83 17.31
N PHE A 80 28.10 11.50 18.54
CA PHE A 80 27.32 10.67 19.44
C PHE A 80 27.45 11.20 20.87
N PHE A 81 26.31 11.37 21.53
CA PHE A 81 26.23 11.76 22.93
C PHE A 81 25.74 10.56 23.75
N PRO A 82 26.60 10.00 24.62
CA PRO A 82 26.25 8.86 25.47
C PRO A 82 25.15 9.24 26.48
N PRO A 83 24.51 8.24 27.12
CA PRO A 83 23.38 8.51 27.98
C PRO A 83 23.79 9.40 29.17
N GLY A 84 23.05 10.50 29.36
CA GLY A 84 23.21 11.38 30.52
C GLY A 84 22.58 10.79 31.79
N THR A 85 22.42 11.61 32.83
CA THR A 85 21.76 11.22 34.09
C THR A 85 20.34 10.70 33.92
N GLU A 86 19.66 11.09 32.83
CA GLU A 86 18.30 10.68 32.50
C GLU A 86 18.24 9.49 31.52
N GLY A 87 19.39 8.94 31.11
CA GLY A 87 19.49 7.77 30.22
C GLY A 87 19.23 8.05 28.74
N GLU A 88 19.16 9.33 28.33
CA GLU A 88 18.93 9.72 26.93
C GLU A 88 20.22 9.79 26.13
N THR A 89 20.24 9.15 24.97
CA THR A 89 21.34 9.22 23.98
C THR A 89 20.94 10.05 22.77
N TYR A 90 21.93 10.65 22.13
CA TYR A 90 21.72 11.41 20.89
C TYR A 90 22.73 11.01 19.82
N LEU A 91 22.24 10.65 18.64
CA LEU A 91 23.06 10.33 17.47
C LEU A 91 22.86 11.41 16.40
N ILE A 92 23.95 12.02 15.94
CA ILE A 92 23.92 13.09 14.95
C ILE A 92 24.33 12.52 13.60
N MET A 93 23.46 12.65 12.61
CA MET A 93 23.66 12.08 11.28
C MET A 93 23.17 13.01 10.17
N ASP A 94 23.57 12.72 8.93
CA ASP A 94 23.06 13.43 7.76
C ASP A 94 21.53 13.48 7.76
N LEU A 95 20.98 14.69 7.57
CA LEU A 95 19.58 14.85 7.22
C LEU A 95 19.43 14.48 5.74
N ILE A 96 18.68 13.41 5.47
CA ILE A 96 18.41 12.96 4.11
C ILE A 96 17.09 13.56 3.63
N ASP A 97 17.13 14.25 2.50
CA ASP A 97 15.94 14.74 1.81
C ASP A 97 15.41 13.69 0.83
N GLY A 98 14.10 13.41 0.91
CA GLY A 98 13.45 12.43 0.04
C GLY A 98 12.12 11.93 0.61
N VAL A 99 11.58 10.90 -0.04
CA VAL A 99 10.34 10.22 0.35
C VAL A 99 10.69 8.78 0.72
N THR A 100 10.09 8.23 1.78
CA THR A 100 10.40 6.85 2.16
C THR A 100 9.95 5.86 1.08
N LEU A 101 10.60 4.71 0.98
CA LEU A 101 10.17 3.66 0.06
C LEU A 101 8.74 3.20 0.41
N GLU A 102 8.40 3.17 1.70
CA GLU A 102 7.03 2.89 2.16
C GLU A 102 6.01 3.86 1.55
N GLN A 103 6.28 5.16 1.64
CA GLN A 103 5.41 6.19 1.05
C GLN A 103 5.35 6.07 -0.48
N THR A 104 6.51 5.84 -1.11
CA THR A 104 6.63 5.67 -2.56
C THR A 104 5.77 4.51 -3.08
N VAL A 105 5.81 3.36 -2.40
CA VAL A 105 5.01 2.17 -2.76
C VAL A 105 3.52 2.42 -2.56
N ARG A 106 3.12 3.20 -1.54
CA ARG A 106 1.71 3.56 -1.32
C ARG A 106 1.14 4.48 -2.40
N THR A 107 1.94 5.38 -2.95
CA THR A 107 1.49 6.35 -3.96
C THR A 107 1.61 5.84 -5.39
N THR A 108 2.47 4.85 -5.64
CA THR A 108 2.78 4.37 -6.99
C THR A 108 1.98 3.12 -7.32
N LYS A 109 1.15 3.18 -8.37
CA LYS A 109 0.25 2.06 -8.73
C LYS A 109 0.99 0.83 -9.27
N GLN A 110 2.10 0.99 -10.01
CA GLN A 110 2.89 -0.13 -10.55
C GLN A 110 4.37 0.26 -10.68
N VAL A 111 5.25 -0.64 -10.23
CA VAL A 111 6.70 -0.51 -10.34
C VAL A 111 7.19 -1.49 -11.40
N THR A 112 7.98 -1.01 -12.37
CA THR A 112 8.53 -1.88 -13.41
C THR A 112 9.62 -2.79 -12.85
N GLU A 113 9.81 -3.97 -13.44
CA GLU A 113 10.90 -4.88 -13.10
C GLU A 113 12.27 -4.17 -13.10
N GLN A 114 12.54 -3.33 -14.10
CA GLN A 114 13.80 -2.58 -14.17
C GLN A 114 13.97 -1.63 -12.98
N THR A 115 12.88 -1.05 -12.48
CA THR A 115 12.91 -0.19 -11.30
C THR A 115 13.16 -1.01 -10.03
N LEU A 116 12.56 -2.20 -9.93
CA LEU A 116 12.81 -3.13 -8.82
C LEU A 116 14.24 -3.65 -8.80
N ILE A 117 14.81 -3.97 -9.97
CA ILE A 117 16.21 -4.36 -10.10
C ILE A 117 17.12 -3.23 -9.63
N LYS A 118 16.92 -2.00 -10.14
CA LYS A 118 17.71 -0.83 -9.70
C LYS A 118 17.59 -0.57 -8.20
N LEU A 119 16.38 -0.72 -7.65
CA LEU A 119 16.15 -0.61 -6.20
C LEU A 119 16.97 -1.67 -5.45
N GLY A 120 16.91 -2.92 -5.89
CA GLY A 120 17.65 -4.03 -5.31
C GLY A 120 19.16 -3.84 -5.39
N GLU A 121 19.69 -3.39 -6.53
CA GLU A 121 21.11 -3.07 -6.71
C GLU A 121 21.59 -2.01 -5.71
N GLN A 122 20.86 -0.90 -5.56
CA GLN A 122 21.23 0.17 -4.62
C GLN A 122 21.16 -0.28 -3.14
N ILE A 123 20.25 -1.18 -2.79
CA ILE A 123 20.22 -1.78 -1.45
C ILE A 123 21.43 -2.72 -1.28
N CYS A 124 21.72 -3.57 -2.28
CA CYS A 124 22.88 -4.46 -2.26
C CYS A 124 24.21 -3.70 -2.13
N GLU A 125 24.36 -2.53 -2.75
CA GLU A 125 25.55 -1.67 -2.59
C GLU A 125 25.78 -1.29 -1.11
N GLY A 126 24.72 -0.91 -0.40
CA GLY A 126 24.79 -0.59 1.03
C GLY A 126 25.09 -1.81 1.89
N LEU A 127 24.44 -2.94 1.61
CA LEU A 127 24.63 -4.19 2.35
C LEU A 127 26.04 -4.77 2.13
N ASP A 128 26.55 -4.78 0.91
CA ASP A 128 27.90 -5.28 0.60
C ASP A 128 28.98 -4.50 1.37
N TYR A 129 28.83 -3.18 1.45
CA TYR A 129 29.73 -2.34 2.24
C TYR A 129 29.72 -2.72 3.73
N LEU A 130 28.54 -2.92 4.33
CA LEU A 130 28.41 -3.30 5.74
C LEU A 130 28.94 -4.72 6.01
N HIS A 131 28.56 -5.68 5.16
CA HIS A 131 28.91 -7.09 5.31
C HIS A 131 30.40 -7.35 5.07
N SER A 132 31.09 -6.48 4.31
CA SER A 132 32.53 -6.55 4.07
C SER A 132 33.40 -5.95 5.18
N ARG A 133 32.80 -5.35 6.23
CA ARG A 133 33.56 -4.87 7.39
C ARG A 133 34.15 -6.04 8.18
N GLN A 134 35.17 -5.77 9.00
CA GLN A 134 35.74 -6.75 9.92
C GLN A 134 35.73 -6.21 11.35
N PRO A 135 34.88 -6.75 12.25
CA PRO A 135 33.85 -7.77 11.98
C PRO A 135 32.73 -7.26 11.05
N ALA A 136 32.02 -8.19 10.38
CA ALA A 136 30.92 -7.84 9.49
C ALA A 136 29.80 -7.15 10.29
N ILE A 137 29.18 -6.13 9.69
CA ILE A 137 28.07 -5.41 10.33
C ILE A 137 26.78 -5.88 9.69
N ILE A 138 25.84 -6.36 10.49
CA ILE A 138 24.52 -6.82 10.05
C ILE A 138 23.49 -5.74 10.38
N TYR A 139 22.68 -5.34 9.40
CA TYR A 139 21.77 -4.21 9.54
C TYR A 139 20.52 -4.54 10.38
N ARG A 140 19.94 -5.74 10.18
CA ARG A 140 18.87 -6.38 10.98
C ARG A 140 17.48 -5.72 11.02
N ASP A 141 17.33 -4.44 10.69
CA ASP A 141 16.00 -3.76 10.60
C ASP A 141 15.79 -3.13 9.22
N LEU A 142 16.12 -3.88 8.17
CA LEU A 142 15.91 -3.44 6.80
C LEU A 142 14.41 -3.52 6.47
N LYS A 143 13.79 -2.36 6.18
CA LYS A 143 12.37 -2.23 5.84
C LYS A 143 12.09 -0.98 5.01
N PRO A 144 10.95 -0.88 4.31
CA PRO A 144 10.63 0.27 3.46
C PRO A 144 10.63 1.63 4.16
N SER A 145 10.30 1.69 5.46
CA SER A 145 10.33 2.95 6.23
C SER A 145 11.75 3.42 6.58
N ASN A 146 12.76 2.54 6.49
CA ASN A 146 14.17 2.85 6.77
C ASN A 146 14.98 3.14 5.50
N LEU A 147 14.31 3.18 4.35
CA LEU A 147 14.89 3.48 3.05
C LEU A 147 14.19 4.73 2.49
N MET A 148 14.98 5.66 1.96
CA MET A 148 14.50 6.91 1.40
C MET A 148 14.98 7.07 -0.03
N ILE A 149 14.05 7.45 -0.91
CA ILE A 149 14.33 7.79 -2.31
C ILE A 149 14.46 9.30 -2.41
N GLN A 150 15.63 9.74 -2.83
CA GLN A 150 15.92 11.15 -3.04
C GLN A 150 15.32 11.65 -4.38
N PRO A 151 15.15 12.98 -4.57
CA PRO A 151 14.59 13.53 -5.81
C PRO A 151 15.35 13.15 -7.10
N ASN A 152 16.65 12.83 -6.99
CA ASN A 152 17.47 12.35 -8.11
C ASN A 152 17.30 10.85 -8.41
N GLY A 153 16.43 10.13 -7.68
CA GLY A 153 16.18 8.70 -7.84
C GLY A 153 17.14 7.79 -7.07
N GLU A 154 18.08 8.36 -6.31
CA GLU A 154 19.03 7.60 -5.50
C GLU A 154 18.41 7.17 -4.17
N LEU A 155 18.66 5.94 -3.76
CA LEU A 155 18.24 5.37 -2.49
C LEU A 155 19.30 5.61 -1.42
N ARG A 156 18.84 5.96 -0.21
CA ARG A 156 19.65 6.05 1.00
C ARG A 156 18.95 5.39 2.18
N PHE A 157 19.75 4.78 3.03
CA PHE A 157 19.34 4.27 4.33
C PHE A 157 19.24 5.47 5.28
N ILE A 158 18.32 5.43 6.25
CA ILE A 158 18.09 6.56 7.16
C ILE A 158 18.11 6.20 8.65
N ASP A 159 18.15 4.92 9.00
CA ASP A 159 18.23 4.46 10.39
C ASP A 159 19.31 3.39 10.56
N PHE A 160 19.91 3.27 11.73
CA PHE A 160 20.83 2.21 12.15
C PHE A 160 20.37 1.51 13.43
N GLY A 161 19.12 1.72 13.88
CA GLY A 161 18.64 1.43 15.23
C GLY A 161 18.78 0.00 15.78
N THR A 162 19.23 -0.96 14.99
CA THR A 162 19.52 -2.34 15.41
C THR A 162 20.78 -2.93 14.78
N ALA A 163 21.58 -2.12 14.07
CA ALA A 163 22.73 -2.61 13.34
C ALA A 163 23.85 -3.03 14.31
N ARG A 164 24.38 -4.24 14.16
CA ARG A 164 25.37 -4.80 15.09
C ARG A 164 26.47 -5.55 14.39
N GLU A 165 27.63 -5.61 15.03
CA GLU A 165 28.71 -6.51 14.62
C GLU A 165 28.28 -7.97 14.77
N TYR A 166 28.64 -8.78 13.78
CA TYR A 166 28.53 -10.22 13.83
C TYR A 166 29.56 -10.80 14.84
N LYS A 167 29.11 -11.68 15.74
CA LYS A 167 29.95 -12.28 16.80
C LYS A 167 29.92 -13.81 16.74
N ALA A 168 30.88 -14.43 16.06
CA ALA A 168 30.92 -15.88 15.80
C ALA A 168 30.81 -16.81 17.05
N GLU A 169 31.04 -16.29 18.26
CA GLU A 169 31.05 -17.04 19.52
C GLU A 169 29.70 -17.13 20.25
N ARG A 170 28.59 -16.66 19.65
CA ARG A 170 27.25 -16.70 20.27
C ARG A 170 26.26 -17.56 19.48
N THR A 171 25.68 -18.56 20.14
CA THR A 171 24.71 -19.50 19.55
C THR A 171 23.29 -18.95 19.42
N GLU A 172 22.94 -17.88 20.15
CA GLU A 172 21.62 -17.24 20.12
C GLU A 172 21.72 -15.70 20.24
N ASP A 173 20.87 -14.98 19.50
CA ASP A 173 20.69 -13.54 19.65
C ASP A 173 19.84 -13.24 20.91
N THR A 174 20.31 -12.32 21.76
CA THR A 174 19.75 -12.06 23.10
C THR A 174 18.45 -11.24 23.12
N VAL A 175 17.94 -10.82 21.95
CA VAL A 175 16.73 -9.99 21.81
C VAL A 175 16.00 -10.34 20.53
N GLN A 176 14.71 -10.68 20.62
CA GLN A 176 13.81 -10.86 19.49
C GLN A 176 13.60 -9.50 18.81
N LEU A 177 14.23 -9.28 17.65
CA LEU A 177 14.27 -7.98 16.95
C LEU A 177 13.77 -8.14 15.52
N GLY A 178 12.75 -7.39 15.14
CA GLY A 178 12.27 -7.37 13.76
C GLY A 178 10.96 -6.62 13.60
N THR A 179 10.77 -6.00 12.43
CA THR A 179 9.46 -5.48 12.02
C THR A 179 8.68 -6.59 11.34
N ILE A 180 7.45 -6.85 11.81
CA ILE A 180 6.57 -7.92 11.30
C ILE A 180 6.49 -7.83 9.78
N GLY A 181 6.80 -8.94 9.10
CA GLY A 181 6.72 -9.09 7.65
C GLY A 181 8.03 -8.87 6.89
N PHE A 182 9.04 -8.18 7.44
CA PHE A 182 10.34 -7.97 6.77
C PHE A 182 11.52 -8.69 7.45
N ALA A 183 11.37 -9.01 8.74
CA ALA A 183 12.40 -9.72 9.49
C ALA A 183 12.51 -11.19 9.05
N ALA A 184 13.75 -11.68 8.96
CA ALA A 184 14.02 -13.06 8.58
C ALA A 184 13.58 -14.04 9.70
N PRO A 185 13.23 -15.29 9.37
CA PRO A 185 12.79 -16.29 10.35
C PRO A 185 13.72 -16.44 11.56
N GLU A 186 15.04 -16.43 11.34
CA GLU A 186 16.05 -16.56 12.40
C GLU A 186 16.02 -15.42 13.42
N GLN A 187 15.46 -14.26 13.07
CA GLN A 187 15.34 -13.11 13.98
C GLN A 187 14.26 -13.31 15.05
N TYR A 188 13.34 -14.27 14.85
CA TYR A 188 12.29 -14.60 15.82
C TYR A 188 12.75 -15.63 16.87
N GLY A 189 13.95 -16.19 16.75
CA GLY A 189 14.58 -17.09 17.73
C GLY A 189 15.23 -18.32 17.10
N GLY A 190 16.24 -18.88 17.78
CA GLY A 190 16.79 -20.22 17.49
C GLY A 190 18.00 -20.30 16.54
N SER A 191 18.55 -19.18 16.06
CA SER A 191 19.80 -19.15 15.28
C SER A 191 20.45 -17.77 15.31
N GLN A 192 21.76 -17.70 15.03
CA GLN A 192 22.49 -16.44 14.91
C GLN A 192 22.22 -15.76 13.57
N THR A 193 21.93 -14.47 13.58
CA THR A 193 21.78 -13.67 12.37
C THR A 193 23.14 -13.30 11.74
N ASP A 194 23.19 -13.29 10.41
CA ASP A 194 24.37 -12.93 9.60
C ASP A 194 23.95 -12.10 8.38
N GLY A 195 24.85 -11.87 7.41
CA GLY A 195 24.54 -11.05 6.23
C GLY A 195 23.33 -11.55 5.43
N ARG A 196 23.02 -12.86 5.48
CA ARG A 196 21.88 -13.48 4.77
C ARG A 196 20.54 -13.12 5.41
N THR A 197 20.55 -12.64 6.66
CA THR A 197 19.38 -12.04 7.32
C THR A 197 18.94 -10.78 6.59
N ASP A 198 19.87 -9.89 6.25
CA ASP A 198 19.56 -8.67 5.49
C ASP A 198 19.12 -8.98 4.05
N LEU A 199 19.66 -10.05 3.45
CA LEU A 199 19.24 -10.49 2.11
C LEU A 199 17.80 -11.02 2.07
N TYR A 200 17.32 -11.65 3.14
CA TYR A 200 15.91 -12.01 3.25
C TYR A 200 15.04 -10.75 3.25
N ALA A 201 15.40 -9.75 4.06
CA ALA A 201 14.67 -8.49 4.14
C ALA A 201 14.67 -7.73 2.80
N LEU A 202 15.77 -7.81 2.02
CA LEU A 202 15.80 -7.33 0.63
C LEU A 202 14.74 -8.06 -0.23
N GLY A 203 14.65 -9.38 -0.15
CA GLY A 203 13.62 -10.16 -0.85
C GLY A 203 12.20 -9.72 -0.48
N ALA A 204 11.96 -9.49 0.81
CA ALA A 204 10.68 -9.01 1.34
C ALA A 204 10.34 -7.61 0.81
N ILE A 205 11.33 -6.71 0.73
CA ILE A 205 11.17 -5.36 0.15
C ILE A 205 10.86 -5.41 -1.34
N LEU A 206 11.56 -6.26 -2.10
CA LEU A 206 11.31 -6.40 -3.54
C LEU A 206 9.90 -6.95 -3.80
N LEU A 207 9.47 -7.94 -3.03
CA LEU A 207 8.11 -8.46 -3.10
C LEU A 207 7.07 -7.41 -2.70
N TYR A 208 7.34 -6.65 -1.64
CA TYR A 208 6.48 -5.56 -1.18
C TYR A 208 6.33 -4.48 -2.24
N ALA A 209 7.43 -4.04 -2.85
CA ALA A 209 7.40 -3.05 -3.92
C ALA A 209 6.73 -3.58 -5.19
N ALA A 210 7.02 -4.83 -5.59
CA ALA A 210 6.43 -5.46 -6.76
C ALA A 210 4.91 -5.62 -6.65
N THR A 211 4.42 -5.79 -5.42
CA THR A 211 3.00 -6.05 -5.14
C THR A 211 2.25 -4.82 -4.63
N SER A 212 2.83 -3.63 -4.76
CA SER A 212 2.25 -2.36 -4.28
C SER A 212 1.83 -2.44 -2.81
N GLY A 213 2.65 -3.08 -2.00
CA GLY A 213 2.52 -3.19 -0.55
C GLY A 213 1.66 -4.35 -0.04
N ARG A 214 1.28 -5.30 -0.89
CA ARG A 214 0.38 -6.41 -0.52
C ARG A 214 1.07 -7.56 0.23
N TYR A 215 2.31 -7.88 -0.14
CA TYR A 215 3.03 -9.01 0.42
C TYR A 215 4.47 -8.63 0.77
N SER A 216 4.94 -9.12 1.91
CA SER A 216 6.36 -9.09 2.26
C SER A 216 6.92 -10.50 2.51
N GLU A 217 6.07 -11.52 2.46
CA GLU A 217 6.41 -12.93 2.61
C GLU A 217 5.95 -13.74 1.40
N TRP A 218 6.75 -14.74 1.01
CA TRP A 218 6.42 -15.61 -0.11
C TRP A 218 5.37 -16.65 0.28
N ASN A 219 4.11 -16.38 -0.07
CA ASN A 219 2.97 -17.26 0.24
C ASN A 219 2.28 -17.80 -1.03
N PHE A 220 2.99 -17.80 -2.16
CA PHE A 220 2.46 -18.24 -3.44
C PHE A 220 2.78 -19.71 -3.71
N PRO A 221 1.79 -20.52 -4.14
CA PRO A 221 2.00 -21.94 -4.43
C PRO A 221 2.82 -22.20 -5.72
N GLN A 222 2.99 -21.21 -6.60
CA GLN A 222 3.70 -21.32 -7.89
C GLN A 222 4.86 -20.31 -8.00
N ASP A 223 5.69 -20.45 -9.04
CA ASP A 223 6.80 -19.54 -9.42
C ASP A 223 6.30 -18.23 -10.06
N GLU A 224 5.17 -17.71 -9.58
CA GLU A 224 4.51 -16.54 -10.14
C GLU A 224 3.90 -15.71 -9.01
N ILE A 225 3.94 -14.39 -9.17
CA ILE A 225 3.25 -13.45 -8.28
C ILE A 225 1.95 -13.06 -8.98
N PRO A 226 0.77 -13.46 -8.47
CA PRO A 226 -0.49 -13.26 -9.16
C PRO A 226 -0.76 -11.79 -9.50
N GLY A 227 -1.06 -11.52 -10.78
CA GLY A 227 -1.41 -10.18 -11.26
C GLY A 227 -0.22 -9.22 -11.43
N ILE A 228 1.02 -9.67 -11.23
CA ILE A 228 2.24 -8.88 -11.45
C ILE A 228 3.06 -9.53 -12.57
N GLN A 229 3.38 -8.76 -13.61
CA GLN A 229 4.22 -9.23 -14.72
C GLN A 229 5.70 -9.02 -14.40
N LEU A 230 6.37 -10.06 -13.93
CA LEU A 230 7.83 -10.14 -13.80
C LEU A 230 8.36 -11.30 -14.64
N THR A 231 9.61 -11.21 -15.09
CA THR A 231 10.29 -12.30 -15.76
C THR A 231 10.45 -13.49 -14.80
N PRO A 232 10.31 -14.75 -15.27
CA PRO A 232 10.51 -15.92 -14.43
C PRO A 232 11.90 -15.95 -13.76
N SER A 233 12.92 -15.39 -14.44
CA SER A 233 14.27 -15.20 -13.88
C SER A 233 14.25 -14.31 -12.65
N PHE A 234 13.57 -13.17 -12.70
CA PHE A 234 13.53 -12.24 -11.57
C PHE A 234 12.67 -12.78 -10.42
N VAL A 235 11.56 -13.47 -10.72
CA VAL A 235 10.76 -14.15 -9.70
C VAL A 235 11.59 -15.19 -8.93
N LYS A 236 12.42 -15.98 -9.62
CA LYS A 236 13.35 -16.92 -8.98
C LYS A 236 14.35 -16.23 -8.04
N VAL A 237 14.81 -15.03 -8.37
CA VAL A 237 15.69 -14.24 -7.50
C VAL A 237 14.95 -13.85 -6.21
N ILE A 238 13.76 -13.28 -6.31
CA ILE A 238 12.94 -12.91 -5.14
C ILE A 238 12.65 -14.13 -4.27
N ARG A 239 12.25 -15.26 -4.88
CA ARG A 239 11.96 -16.51 -4.17
C ARG A 239 13.20 -17.09 -3.48
N LYS A 240 14.38 -16.98 -4.10
CA LYS A 240 15.63 -17.45 -3.50
C LYS A 240 16.05 -16.58 -2.30
N LEU A 241 15.83 -15.26 -2.36
CA LEU A 241 16.06 -14.36 -1.21
C LEU A 241 15.15 -14.72 -0.02
N LEU A 242 13.89 -15.07 -0.30
CA LEU A 242 12.87 -15.39 0.72
C LEU A 242 12.88 -16.85 1.21
N GLN A 243 13.93 -17.63 0.94
CA GLN A 243 14.04 -18.99 1.47
C GLN A 243 14.08 -18.97 3.00
N TYR A 244 13.36 -19.90 3.63
CA TYR A 244 13.29 -19.99 5.09
C TYR A 244 14.67 -20.18 5.72
N LYS A 245 15.44 -21.13 5.19
CA LYS A 245 16.79 -21.47 5.67
C LYS A 245 17.86 -20.56 5.05
N PRO A 246 18.73 -19.90 5.84
CA PRO A 246 19.77 -19.00 5.33
C PRO A 246 20.71 -19.63 4.29
N GLU A 247 21.07 -20.89 4.44
CA GLU A 247 21.93 -21.64 3.52
C GLU A 247 21.34 -21.83 2.12
N ASN A 248 20.02 -21.71 1.98
CA ASN A 248 19.32 -21.81 0.70
C ASN A 248 19.18 -20.46 -0.02
N ARG A 249 19.53 -19.35 0.64
CA ARG A 249 19.51 -18.00 0.08
C ARG A 249 20.76 -17.74 -0.77
N PHE A 250 20.85 -16.56 -1.36
CA PHE A 250 22.15 -16.05 -1.82
C PHE A 250 23.07 -15.84 -0.62
N GLN A 251 24.37 -16.10 -0.78
CA GLN A 251 25.31 -16.05 0.33
C GLN A 251 25.98 -14.69 0.49
N SER A 252 25.85 -13.79 -0.49
CA SER A 252 26.35 -12.41 -0.42
C SER A 252 25.52 -11.44 -1.26
N ALA A 253 25.60 -10.15 -0.95
CA ALA A 253 25.00 -9.10 -1.77
C ALA A 253 25.57 -9.09 -3.21
N GLN A 254 26.83 -9.48 -3.39
CA GLN A 254 27.47 -9.61 -4.71
C GLN A 254 26.84 -10.71 -5.56
N GLU A 255 26.50 -11.86 -4.97
CA GLU A 255 25.78 -12.91 -5.69
C GLU A 255 24.39 -12.44 -6.16
N VAL A 256 23.71 -11.63 -5.35
CA VAL A 256 22.41 -11.05 -5.73
C VAL A 256 22.56 -10.06 -6.88
N MET A 257 23.56 -9.18 -6.83
CA MET A 257 23.87 -8.26 -7.94
C MET A 257 24.19 -9.01 -9.23
N HIS A 258 24.93 -10.13 -9.16
CA HIS A 258 25.18 -10.98 -10.32
C HIS A 258 23.90 -11.63 -10.84
N ALA A 259 23.01 -12.06 -9.95
CA ALA A 259 21.71 -12.61 -10.31
C ALA A 259 20.83 -11.56 -11.01
N PHE A 260 20.83 -10.31 -10.56
CA PHE A 260 20.11 -9.21 -11.24
C PHE A 260 20.64 -8.96 -12.66
N ARG A 261 21.95 -9.02 -12.87
CA ARG A 261 22.56 -8.84 -14.21
C ARG A 261 22.28 -10.00 -15.17
N SER A 262 22.04 -11.18 -14.63
CA SER A 262 21.68 -12.38 -15.42
C SER A 262 20.18 -12.53 -15.65
N VAL A 263 19.36 -11.60 -15.13
CA VAL A 263 17.96 -11.47 -15.57
C VAL A 263 17.97 -11.06 -17.04
N SER A 264 17.58 -11.99 -17.91
CA SER A 264 17.50 -11.72 -19.35
C SER A 264 16.61 -10.51 -19.60
N PRO A 265 17.03 -9.54 -20.45
CA PRO A 265 16.10 -8.52 -20.92
C PRO A 265 14.89 -9.22 -21.56
N PRO A 266 13.66 -8.66 -21.45
CA PRO A 266 12.51 -9.24 -22.12
C PRO A 266 12.86 -9.38 -23.60
N ALA A 267 12.81 -10.61 -24.11
CA ALA A 267 13.20 -10.90 -25.49
C ALA A 267 12.42 -9.98 -26.44
N SER A 268 13.14 -9.13 -27.17
CA SER A 268 12.57 -8.33 -28.25
C SER A 268 11.98 -9.27 -29.31
N SER A 269 10.79 -8.94 -29.78
CA SER A 269 9.96 -9.67 -30.75
C SER A 269 9.33 -10.98 -30.25
N SER A 270 8.19 -10.84 -29.61
CA SER A 270 6.98 -11.37 -30.24
C SER A 270 5.84 -10.40 -29.96
N SER A 271 5.08 -10.11 -31.00
CA SER A 271 3.78 -9.47 -30.91
C SER A 271 2.88 -10.30 -30.01
N TYR A 272 2.90 -10.04 -28.70
CA TYR A 272 1.97 -10.64 -27.76
C TYR A 272 0.98 -9.56 -27.33
N SER A 273 -0.23 -9.71 -27.84
CA SER A 273 -1.42 -8.98 -27.43
C SER A 273 -1.56 -8.99 -25.91
N GLY A 274 -1.71 -7.80 -25.32
CA GLY A 274 -1.78 -7.60 -23.88
C GLY A 274 -2.87 -8.44 -23.22
N LEU A 275 -2.50 -9.16 -22.16
CA LEU A 275 -3.43 -9.80 -21.23
C LEU A 275 -3.62 -8.85 -20.06
N THR A 276 -4.81 -8.26 -19.98
CA THR A 276 -5.23 -7.33 -18.93
C THR A 276 -5.66 -8.09 -17.66
N ARG A 277 -5.16 -7.67 -16.48
CA ARG A 277 -5.70 -8.18 -15.19
C ARG A 277 -7.19 -7.79 -15.07
N PRO A 278 -8.03 -8.53 -14.32
CA PRO A 278 -9.41 -8.12 -14.13
C PRO A 278 -9.50 -6.75 -13.48
N ILE A 279 -10.44 -5.94 -13.96
CA ILE A 279 -10.78 -4.67 -13.32
C ILE A 279 -11.58 -4.96 -12.05
N VAL A 280 -11.17 -4.37 -10.93
CA VAL A 280 -11.86 -4.54 -9.64
C VAL A 280 -12.72 -3.32 -9.35
N ILE A 281 -14.01 -3.53 -9.19
CA ILE A 281 -14.96 -2.50 -8.76
C ILE A 281 -15.48 -2.88 -7.38
N ALA A 282 -15.24 -2.05 -6.37
CA ALA A 282 -15.74 -2.29 -5.02
C ALA A 282 -16.97 -1.42 -4.74
N VAL A 283 -18.04 -2.05 -4.23
CA VAL A 283 -19.30 -1.40 -3.88
C VAL A 283 -19.50 -1.54 -2.37
N MET A 284 -19.56 -0.41 -1.67
CA MET A 284 -19.67 -0.33 -0.20
C MET A 284 -20.85 0.56 0.19
N GLY A 285 -21.69 0.09 1.11
CA GLY A 285 -22.81 0.86 1.65
C GLY A 285 -22.45 1.60 2.93
N THR A 286 -23.03 2.79 3.13
CA THR A 286 -22.91 3.51 4.41
C THR A 286 -23.71 2.88 5.54
N ALA A 287 -24.77 2.13 5.21
CA ALA A 287 -25.62 1.45 6.19
C ALA A 287 -26.35 0.25 5.56
N HIS A 288 -26.93 -0.62 6.41
CA HIS A 288 -27.76 -1.71 5.92
C HIS A 288 -29.02 -1.17 5.20
N GLY A 289 -29.36 -1.77 4.06
CA GLY A 289 -30.58 -1.43 3.31
C GLY A 289 -30.48 -0.20 2.40
N VAL A 290 -29.30 0.42 2.26
CA VAL A 290 -29.09 1.54 1.32
C VAL A 290 -29.06 1.10 -0.15
N GLY A 291 -29.04 -0.20 -0.43
CA GLY A 291 -29.07 -0.74 -1.79
C GLY A 291 -27.71 -1.17 -2.36
N THR A 292 -26.71 -1.46 -1.51
CA THR A 292 -25.37 -1.90 -1.95
C THR A 292 -25.40 -3.13 -2.85
N THR A 293 -25.97 -4.24 -2.37
CA THR A 293 -26.09 -5.48 -3.13
C THR A 293 -26.88 -5.29 -4.43
N HIS A 294 -27.96 -4.51 -4.37
CA HIS A 294 -28.75 -4.19 -5.56
C HIS A 294 -27.90 -3.45 -6.62
N THR A 295 -27.14 -2.45 -6.17
CA THR A 295 -26.24 -1.66 -7.02
C THR A 295 -25.14 -2.54 -7.61
N ALA A 296 -24.55 -3.43 -6.81
CA ALA A 296 -23.50 -4.35 -7.26
C ALA A 296 -24.00 -5.35 -8.31
N ILE A 297 -25.21 -5.90 -8.14
CA ILE A 297 -25.87 -6.77 -9.12
C ILE A 297 -26.17 -5.99 -10.40
N LEU A 298 -26.83 -4.84 -10.27
CA LEU A 298 -27.21 -4.00 -11.41
C LEU A 298 -25.99 -3.63 -12.26
N LEU A 299 -24.91 -3.22 -11.60
CA LEU A 299 -23.64 -2.88 -12.24
C LEU A 299 -23.02 -4.09 -12.94
N SER A 300 -23.02 -5.25 -12.29
CA SER A 300 -22.46 -6.50 -12.83
C SER A 300 -23.16 -6.90 -14.13
N HIS A 301 -24.49 -6.92 -14.14
CA HIS A 301 -25.26 -7.27 -15.32
C HIS A 301 -25.22 -6.20 -16.41
N ALA A 302 -25.13 -4.92 -16.03
CA ALA A 302 -25.02 -3.83 -17.00
C ALA A 302 -23.69 -3.86 -17.74
N LEU A 303 -22.61 -4.32 -17.07
CA LEU A 303 -21.27 -4.42 -17.63
C LEU A 303 -20.97 -5.78 -18.27
N LYS A 304 -21.87 -6.77 -18.17
CA LYS A 304 -21.58 -8.14 -18.61
C LYS A 304 -21.15 -8.23 -20.08
N ALA A 305 -21.77 -7.45 -20.96
CA ALA A 305 -21.41 -7.43 -22.40
C ALA A 305 -20.00 -6.88 -22.68
N ARG A 306 -19.40 -6.17 -21.73
CA ARG A 306 -18.09 -5.53 -21.88
C ARG A 306 -16.92 -6.43 -21.52
N TYR A 307 -17.16 -7.46 -20.70
CA TYR A 307 -16.11 -8.32 -20.17
C TYR A 307 -16.38 -9.77 -20.54
N SER A 308 -15.36 -10.43 -21.08
CA SER A 308 -15.38 -11.87 -21.38
C SER A 308 -15.76 -12.70 -20.14
N LYS A 309 -15.27 -12.28 -18.98
CA LYS A 309 -15.62 -12.84 -17.67
C LYS A 309 -16.00 -11.72 -16.70
N LEU A 310 -17.16 -11.85 -16.06
CA LEU A 310 -17.60 -10.94 -15.00
C LEU A 310 -18.01 -11.75 -13.77
N THR A 311 -17.40 -11.43 -12.64
CA THR A 311 -17.65 -12.11 -11.37
C THR A 311 -18.17 -11.10 -10.35
N LEU A 312 -19.31 -11.39 -9.72
CA LEU A 312 -19.78 -10.71 -8.53
C LEU A 312 -19.41 -11.54 -7.30
N MET A 313 -18.61 -10.98 -6.40
CA MET A 313 -18.21 -11.61 -5.16
C MET A 313 -18.95 -10.98 -3.99
N ASP A 314 -19.71 -11.80 -3.25
CA ASP A 314 -20.28 -11.41 -1.95
C ASP A 314 -19.18 -11.54 -0.89
N TRP A 315 -18.77 -10.39 -0.34
CA TRP A 315 -17.70 -10.30 0.66
C TRP A 315 -18.18 -10.64 2.07
N GLU A 316 -19.42 -10.31 2.39
CA GLU A 316 -19.94 -10.39 3.76
C GLU A 316 -20.39 -11.83 4.07
N GLN A 317 -19.54 -12.58 4.79
CA GLN A 317 -19.82 -13.99 5.10
C GLN A 317 -21.13 -14.23 5.84
N LYS A 318 -21.63 -13.24 6.59
CA LYS A 318 -22.89 -13.33 7.35
C LYS A 318 -24.12 -12.91 6.54
N SER A 319 -23.93 -12.34 5.34
CA SER A 319 -25.03 -11.91 4.49
C SER A 319 -25.84 -13.10 4.01
N LYS A 320 -27.17 -13.01 4.13
CA LYS A 320 -28.12 -13.95 3.54
C LYS A 320 -28.49 -13.58 2.10
N ALA A 321 -27.88 -12.54 1.52
CA ALA A 321 -28.24 -12.08 0.18
C ALA A 321 -27.85 -13.11 -0.88
N PHE A 322 -26.61 -13.61 -0.87
CA PHE A 322 -26.14 -14.67 -1.76
C PHE A 322 -27.06 -15.91 -1.73
N GLU A 323 -27.40 -16.40 -0.53
CA GLU A 323 -28.28 -17.57 -0.36
C GLU A 323 -29.68 -17.33 -0.93
N ARG A 324 -30.28 -16.16 -0.65
CA ARG A 324 -31.61 -15.80 -1.17
C ARG A 324 -31.63 -15.68 -2.70
N ILE A 325 -30.59 -15.12 -3.30
CA ILE A 325 -30.45 -15.00 -4.76
C ILE A 325 -30.33 -16.39 -5.38
N GLY A 326 -29.46 -17.25 -4.84
CA GLY A 326 -29.29 -18.62 -5.33
C GLY A 326 -30.58 -19.46 -5.21
N GLN A 327 -31.32 -19.32 -4.11
CA GLN A 327 -32.60 -20.02 -3.91
C GLN A 327 -33.68 -19.60 -4.90
N VAL A 328 -33.78 -18.31 -5.23
CA VAL A 328 -34.85 -17.78 -6.08
C VAL A 328 -34.54 -17.96 -7.57
N LEU A 329 -33.27 -17.85 -7.97
CA LEU A 329 -32.89 -17.73 -9.39
C LEU A 329 -32.05 -18.89 -9.92
N ALA A 330 -31.38 -19.68 -9.08
CA ALA A 330 -30.51 -20.77 -9.53
C ALA A 330 -31.09 -22.18 -9.31
N ASP A 331 -32.20 -22.30 -8.59
CA ASP A 331 -33.03 -23.52 -8.40
C ASP A 331 -32.23 -24.81 -8.11
N ARG A 332 -31.16 -24.71 -7.31
CA ARG A 332 -30.23 -25.82 -6.96
C ARG A 332 -29.77 -25.76 -5.50
N GLU A 333 -29.30 -26.89 -4.96
CA GLU A 333 -28.51 -26.95 -3.73
C GLU A 333 -27.25 -26.07 -3.88
N TYR A 334 -27.09 -25.10 -2.99
CA TYR A 334 -26.12 -24.02 -3.11
C TYR A 334 -24.77 -24.42 -2.51
N GLY A 335 -23.74 -24.43 -3.37
CA GLY A 335 -22.34 -24.48 -2.97
C GLY A 335 -21.77 -23.08 -2.70
N GLN A 336 -20.49 -22.87 -3.06
CA GLN A 336 -19.79 -21.58 -2.89
C GLN A 336 -19.89 -20.64 -4.10
N SER A 337 -20.57 -21.06 -5.18
CA SER A 337 -20.73 -20.26 -6.40
C SER A 337 -21.92 -20.71 -7.26
N PHE A 338 -22.50 -19.80 -8.04
CA PHE A 338 -23.50 -20.09 -9.08
C PHE A 338 -23.36 -19.06 -10.22
N GLU A 339 -24.13 -19.20 -11.30
CA GLU A 339 -24.11 -18.29 -12.45
C GLU A 339 -25.54 -17.87 -12.81
N ILE A 340 -25.73 -16.59 -13.14
CA ILE A 340 -27.00 -16.03 -13.63
C ILE A 340 -26.68 -15.17 -14.85
N GLU A 341 -27.30 -15.46 -15.99
CA GLU A 341 -27.18 -14.66 -17.23
C GLU A 341 -25.72 -14.29 -17.60
N GLY A 342 -24.79 -15.22 -17.40
CA GLY A 342 -23.36 -15.03 -17.72
C GLY A 342 -22.53 -14.32 -16.66
N VAL A 343 -23.13 -13.88 -15.54
CA VAL A 343 -22.42 -13.31 -14.38
C VAL A 343 -22.17 -14.41 -13.36
N GLN A 344 -20.90 -14.60 -12.99
CA GLN A 344 -20.51 -15.59 -11.98
C GLN A 344 -20.67 -15.01 -10.57
N TYR A 345 -21.47 -15.64 -9.73
CA TYR A 345 -21.66 -15.28 -8.32
C TYR A 345 -20.79 -16.16 -7.45
N ILE A 346 -20.01 -15.56 -6.55
CA ILE A 346 -19.12 -16.28 -5.65
C ILE A 346 -19.29 -15.77 -4.23
N ARG A 347 -19.46 -16.67 -3.26
CA ARG A 347 -19.38 -16.35 -1.84
C ARG A 347 -17.94 -16.45 -1.37
N ARG A 348 -17.46 -15.41 -0.69
CA ARG A 348 -16.12 -15.41 -0.10
C ARG A 348 -16.03 -16.48 1.00
N SER A 349 -15.20 -17.49 0.76
CA SER A 349 -14.86 -18.56 1.71
C SER A 349 -13.59 -18.26 2.50
N ASN A 350 -12.61 -17.58 1.89
CA ASN A 350 -11.35 -17.19 2.51
C ASN A 350 -10.73 -15.97 1.81
N ARG A 351 -9.67 -15.41 2.41
CA ARG A 351 -8.97 -14.21 1.90
C ARG A 351 -8.30 -14.42 0.52
N ASN A 352 -7.94 -15.65 0.18
CA ASN A 352 -7.21 -15.94 -1.06
C ASN A 352 -8.11 -16.14 -2.28
N GLN A 353 -9.42 -16.22 -2.10
CA GLN A 353 -10.36 -16.46 -3.19
C GLN A 353 -10.50 -15.26 -4.14
N LEU A 354 -10.39 -14.02 -3.64
CA LEU A 354 -10.31 -12.87 -4.52
C LEU A 354 -9.04 -12.92 -5.37
N LEU A 355 -7.92 -13.34 -4.78
CA LEU A 355 -6.64 -13.43 -5.47
C LEU A 355 -6.64 -14.47 -6.59
N SER A 356 -7.30 -15.62 -6.38
CA SER A 356 -7.44 -16.63 -7.43
C SER A 356 -8.28 -16.14 -8.61
N LEU A 357 -9.29 -15.29 -8.35
CA LEU A 357 -10.06 -14.65 -9.42
C LEU A 357 -9.22 -13.65 -10.21
N LEU A 358 -8.43 -12.83 -9.52
CA LEU A 358 -7.52 -11.87 -10.15
C LEU A 358 -6.41 -12.55 -10.95
N GLY A 359 -6.02 -13.77 -10.58
CA GLY A 359 -5.05 -14.59 -11.32
C GLY A 359 -5.63 -15.29 -12.56
N SER A 360 -6.94 -15.26 -12.79
CA SER A 360 -7.59 -16.07 -13.83
C SER A 360 -7.59 -15.48 -15.25
N GLY A 361 -6.98 -14.31 -15.49
CA GLY A 361 -6.89 -13.66 -16.81
C GLY A 361 -7.79 -12.41 -16.94
N GLU A 362 -8.24 -12.06 -18.15
CA GLU A 362 -9.02 -10.82 -18.41
C GLU A 362 -10.46 -10.89 -17.90
N GLY A 363 -11.01 -9.75 -17.47
CA GLY A 363 -12.40 -9.67 -17.01
C GLY A 363 -12.69 -8.51 -16.05
N ALA A 364 -13.77 -8.60 -15.30
CA ALA A 364 -14.09 -7.69 -14.20
C ALA A 364 -14.56 -8.46 -12.96
N VAL A 365 -14.18 -7.97 -11.79
CA VAL A 365 -14.67 -8.45 -10.50
C VAL A 365 -15.37 -7.30 -9.80
N VAL A 366 -16.66 -7.48 -9.51
CA VAL A 366 -17.44 -6.58 -8.66
C VAL A 366 -17.46 -7.16 -7.25
N LEU A 367 -17.00 -6.39 -6.26
CA LEU A 367 -17.04 -6.76 -4.85
C LEU A 367 -18.26 -6.11 -4.21
N ASP A 368 -19.21 -6.93 -3.73
CA ASP A 368 -20.25 -6.47 -2.82
C ASP A 368 -19.71 -6.54 -1.39
N LEU A 369 -19.27 -5.40 -0.86
CA LEU A 369 -18.75 -5.28 0.51
C LEU A 369 -19.85 -5.15 1.56
N GLY A 370 -21.11 -5.06 1.13
CA GLY A 370 -22.24 -4.80 2.02
C GLY A 370 -22.09 -3.44 2.73
N SER A 371 -22.49 -3.38 3.99
CA SER A 371 -22.27 -2.20 4.88
C SER A 371 -21.29 -2.50 6.01
N SER A 372 -20.50 -3.57 5.87
CA SER A 372 -19.47 -3.93 6.84
C SER A 372 -18.24 -3.05 6.64
N THR A 373 -17.79 -2.40 7.70
CA THR A 373 -16.53 -1.63 7.74
C THR A 373 -15.43 -2.44 8.43
N ASP A 374 -15.43 -3.76 8.25
CA ASP A 374 -14.34 -4.59 8.73
C ASP A 374 -13.04 -4.19 8.03
N LYS A 375 -11.92 -4.33 8.76
CA LYS A 375 -10.60 -3.89 8.28
C LYS A 375 -10.25 -4.47 6.91
N GLU A 376 -10.61 -5.74 6.65
CA GLU A 376 -10.29 -6.39 5.38
C GLU A 376 -11.14 -5.83 4.23
N GLY A 377 -12.45 -5.67 4.43
CA GLY A 377 -13.33 -5.05 3.44
C GLY A 377 -12.92 -3.61 3.09
N LEU A 378 -12.54 -2.82 4.10
CA LEU A 378 -12.02 -1.47 3.90
C LEU A 378 -10.69 -1.47 3.11
N GLU A 379 -9.78 -2.40 3.41
CA GLU A 379 -8.53 -2.53 2.66
C GLU A 379 -8.77 -2.88 1.19
N GLU A 380 -9.68 -3.82 0.89
CA GLU A 380 -10.03 -4.15 -0.50
C GLU A 380 -10.79 -3.02 -1.21
N PHE A 381 -11.64 -2.29 -0.49
CA PHE A 381 -12.29 -1.09 -1.02
C PHE A 381 -11.24 -0.07 -1.49
N LEU A 382 -10.24 0.24 -0.65
CA LEU A 382 -9.19 1.18 -0.99
C LEU A 382 -8.31 0.70 -2.16
N ARG A 383 -8.17 -0.62 -2.35
CA ARG A 383 -7.37 -1.24 -3.41
C ARG A 383 -8.09 -1.34 -4.77
N ALA A 384 -9.40 -1.15 -4.81
CA ALA A 384 -10.20 -1.32 -6.04
C ALA A 384 -9.85 -0.27 -7.11
N ASP A 385 -9.95 -0.68 -8.38
CA ASP A 385 -9.74 0.21 -9.53
C ASP A 385 -10.80 1.31 -9.60
N LEU A 386 -12.02 0.99 -9.15
CA LEU A 386 -13.14 1.91 -8.96
C LEU A 386 -13.82 1.67 -7.60
N GLN A 387 -14.01 2.75 -6.85
CA GLN A 387 -14.57 2.76 -5.50
C GLN A 387 -15.98 3.36 -5.56
N ILE A 388 -17.01 2.57 -5.31
CA ILE A 388 -18.41 3.03 -5.30
C ILE A 388 -18.94 3.00 -3.88
N ILE A 389 -19.33 4.17 -3.38
CA ILE A 389 -20.00 4.33 -2.09
C ILE A 389 -21.49 4.48 -2.34
N VAL A 390 -22.28 3.57 -1.81
CA VAL A 390 -23.74 3.60 -1.89
C VAL A 390 -24.29 4.19 -0.60
N SER A 391 -25.07 5.25 -0.71
CA SER A 391 -25.68 5.90 0.46
C SER A 391 -27.13 6.28 0.20
N SER A 392 -27.86 6.56 1.28
CA SER A 392 -29.25 6.97 1.19
C SER A 392 -29.37 8.36 0.56
N PRO A 393 -30.31 8.59 -0.37
CA PRO A 393 -30.58 9.93 -0.88
C PRO A 393 -31.31 10.83 0.13
N ALA A 394 -31.78 10.28 1.25
CA ALA A 394 -32.49 11.03 2.26
C ALA A 394 -31.54 11.98 3.00
N ILE A 395 -31.80 13.29 2.90
CA ILE A 395 -30.91 14.33 3.46
C ILE A 395 -30.67 14.14 4.96
N TRP A 396 -31.67 13.69 5.73
CA TRP A 396 -31.52 13.43 7.17
C TRP A 396 -30.67 12.20 7.51
N LYS A 397 -30.25 11.40 6.52
CA LYS A 397 -29.33 10.27 6.69
C LYS A 397 -27.90 10.56 6.23
N CYS A 398 -27.61 11.79 5.79
CA CYS A 398 -26.29 12.19 5.31
C CYS A 398 -25.16 11.99 6.33
N GLN A 399 -25.48 12.00 7.63
CA GLN A 399 -24.51 11.75 8.69
C GLN A 399 -23.85 10.36 8.59
N GLU A 400 -24.57 9.34 8.11
CA GLU A 400 -24.00 7.99 7.88
C GLU A 400 -22.84 8.04 6.88
N LEU A 401 -22.90 8.95 5.91
CA LEU A 401 -21.85 9.16 4.92
C LEU A 401 -20.71 10.01 5.48
N ASP A 402 -21.00 11.02 6.32
CA ASP A 402 -19.97 11.84 6.97
C ASP A 402 -19.06 11.02 7.89
N GLU A 403 -19.62 10.06 8.63
CA GLU A 403 -18.86 9.14 9.50
C GLU A 403 -17.84 8.32 8.72
N LEU A 404 -18.26 7.77 7.57
CA LEU A 404 -17.36 7.05 6.66
C LEU A 404 -16.37 8.02 5.97
N ARG A 405 -16.81 9.25 5.64
CA ARG A 405 -15.99 10.24 4.92
C ARG A 405 -14.78 10.67 5.75
N GLY A 406 -14.94 10.92 7.05
CA GLY A 406 -13.80 11.31 7.91
C GLY A 406 -12.67 10.28 7.93
N TRP A 407 -12.99 9.00 7.75
CA TRP A 407 -11.99 7.94 7.59
C TRP A 407 -11.40 7.90 6.16
N LEU A 408 -12.24 8.09 5.14
CA LEU A 408 -11.86 8.08 3.74
C LEU A 408 -11.05 9.31 3.28
N GLU A 409 -11.18 10.45 3.98
CA GLU A 409 -10.38 11.66 3.75
C GLU A 409 -8.89 11.43 4.03
N GLN A 410 -8.55 10.46 4.90
CA GLN A 410 -7.17 10.02 5.13
C GLN A 410 -6.60 9.21 3.95
N HIS A 411 -7.44 8.85 2.97
CA HIS A 411 -7.12 7.99 1.83
C HIS A 411 -7.72 8.57 0.53
N PRO A 412 -7.23 9.70 0.01
CA PRO A 412 -7.79 10.34 -1.19
C PRO A 412 -7.70 9.43 -2.43
N SER A 413 -8.73 9.48 -3.29
CA SER A 413 -8.80 8.69 -4.53
C SER A 413 -9.64 9.40 -5.59
N ASP A 414 -9.09 9.58 -6.79
CA ASP A 414 -9.78 10.17 -7.95
C ASP A 414 -10.80 9.21 -8.60
N ASN A 415 -10.82 7.95 -8.13
CA ASN A 415 -11.69 6.88 -8.63
C ASN A 415 -12.78 6.53 -7.62
N ARG A 416 -13.18 7.49 -6.77
CA ARG A 416 -14.23 7.30 -5.76
C ARG A 416 -15.50 8.05 -6.13
N TYR A 417 -16.58 7.30 -6.26
CA TYR A 417 -17.89 7.79 -6.66
C TYR A 417 -18.96 7.52 -5.63
N TYR A 418 -19.86 8.48 -5.47
CA TYR A 418 -20.98 8.42 -4.55
C TYR A 418 -22.27 8.14 -5.33
N CYS A 419 -22.89 7.00 -5.04
CA CYS A 419 -24.06 6.50 -5.72
C CYS A 419 -25.26 6.53 -4.76
N PHE A 420 -26.36 7.12 -5.22
CA PHE A 420 -27.58 7.28 -4.42
C PHE A 420 -28.76 6.60 -5.11
N PRO A 421 -29.20 5.44 -4.61
CA PRO A 421 -30.28 4.69 -5.24
C PRO A 421 -31.61 5.42 -5.23
N ALA A 422 -32.30 5.38 -6.38
CA ALA A 422 -33.61 6.02 -6.60
C ALA A 422 -33.63 7.53 -6.33
N ALA A 423 -32.48 8.21 -6.39
CA ALA A 423 -32.39 9.66 -6.35
C ALA A 423 -32.79 10.28 -7.70
N ASP A 424 -33.36 11.48 -7.69
CA ASP A 424 -33.49 12.32 -8.87
C ASP A 424 -32.33 13.33 -8.96
N GLU A 425 -32.20 14.02 -10.10
CA GLU A 425 -31.12 15.00 -10.31
C GLU A 425 -31.14 16.15 -9.29
N ARG A 426 -32.32 16.50 -8.76
CA ARG A 426 -32.47 17.55 -7.75
C ARG A 426 -31.89 17.10 -6.42
N ALA A 427 -32.20 15.88 -5.98
CA ALA A 427 -31.65 15.27 -4.78
C ALA A 427 -30.12 15.15 -4.87
N ILE A 428 -29.59 14.67 -6.00
CA ILE A 428 -28.13 14.63 -6.24
C ILE A 428 -27.51 16.02 -6.13
N SER A 429 -28.10 17.03 -6.77
CA SER A 429 -27.59 18.41 -6.71
C SER A 429 -27.56 18.98 -5.29
N VAL A 430 -28.55 18.63 -4.46
CA VAL A 430 -28.58 19.02 -3.04
C VAL A 430 -27.50 18.29 -2.26
N LEU A 431 -27.37 16.98 -2.44
CA LEU A 431 -26.36 16.16 -1.76
C LEU A 431 -24.93 16.61 -2.13
N GLN A 432 -24.66 16.90 -3.40
CA GLN A 432 -23.36 17.42 -3.85
C GLN A 432 -22.96 18.71 -3.14
N ARG A 433 -23.92 19.63 -2.94
CA ARG A 433 -23.67 20.89 -2.22
C ARG A 433 -23.51 20.69 -0.72
N THR A 434 -24.36 19.87 -0.12
CA THR A 434 -24.36 19.62 1.33
C THR A 434 -23.12 18.86 1.78
N LEU A 435 -22.65 17.91 0.97
CA LEU A 435 -21.55 17.00 1.30
C LEU A 435 -20.22 17.38 0.63
N GLU A 436 -20.21 18.45 -0.15
CA GLU A 436 -19.03 18.93 -0.90
C GLU A 436 -18.41 17.85 -1.80
N ILE A 437 -19.25 17.00 -2.42
CA ILE A 437 -18.81 15.91 -3.32
C ILE A 437 -18.89 16.34 -4.79
N GLU A 438 -17.79 16.20 -5.53
CA GLU A 438 -17.71 16.59 -6.93
C GLU A 438 -18.45 15.61 -7.86
N GLU A 439 -18.22 14.30 -7.71
CA GLU A 439 -18.78 13.26 -8.59
C GLU A 439 -19.78 12.36 -7.84
N ALA A 440 -21.07 12.56 -8.11
CA ALA A 440 -22.18 11.82 -7.54
C ALA A 440 -23.18 11.37 -8.62
N PHE A 441 -23.75 10.17 -8.46
CA PHE A 441 -24.60 9.55 -9.45
C PHE A 441 -25.90 9.02 -8.82
N ALA A 442 -27.03 9.24 -9.51
CA ALA A 442 -28.27 8.56 -9.18
C ALA A 442 -28.25 7.14 -9.74
N VAL A 443 -28.43 6.12 -8.89
CA VAL A 443 -28.61 4.74 -9.37
C VAL A 443 -30.06 4.57 -9.82
N PRO A 444 -30.33 4.21 -11.09
CA PRO A 444 -31.69 4.04 -11.59
C PRO A 444 -32.51 3.04 -10.76
N SER A 445 -33.79 3.32 -10.59
CA SER A 445 -34.72 2.38 -9.97
C SER A 445 -35.07 1.29 -10.98
N ASP A 446 -34.42 0.12 -10.85
CA ASP A 446 -34.70 -1.06 -11.66
C ASP A 446 -35.21 -2.17 -10.75
N PRO A 447 -36.48 -2.62 -10.84
CA PRO A 447 -36.98 -3.66 -9.95
C PRO A 447 -36.32 -5.02 -10.20
N ASN A 448 -35.78 -5.24 -11.41
CA ASN A 448 -35.02 -6.45 -11.75
C ASN A 448 -33.56 -6.08 -12.08
N PRO A 449 -32.63 -6.14 -11.11
CA PRO A 449 -31.23 -5.76 -11.35
C PRO A 449 -30.45 -6.78 -12.20
N PHE A 450 -31.02 -7.97 -12.47
CA PHE A 450 -30.41 -9.00 -13.31
C PHE A 450 -30.67 -8.74 -14.80
N GLU A 451 -31.67 -7.93 -15.15
CA GLU A 451 -31.99 -7.54 -16.52
C GLU A 451 -32.01 -6.01 -16.66
N PRO A 452 -30.84 -5.35 -16.57
CA PRO A 452 -30.76 -3.89 -16.51
C PRO A 452 -31.36 -3.23 -17.75
N ARG A 453 -32.25 -2.27 -17.52
CA ARG A 453 -32.82 -1.42 -18.58
C ARG A 453 -31.78 -0.49 -19.18
N GLN A 454 -32.14 0.18 -20.28
CA GLN A 454 -31.25 1.10 -20.99
C GLN A 454 -30.65 2.19 -20.07
N LEU A 455 -31.45 2.76 -19.17
CA LEU A 455 -30.98 3.77 -18.21
C LEU A 455 -29.93 3.19 -17.25
N SER A 456 -30.13 1.96 -16.76
CA SER A 456 -29.19 1.25 -15.89
C SER A 456 -27.87 0.94 -16.60
N ARG A 457 -27.92 0.59 -17.89
CA ARG A 457 -26.72 0.40 -18.73
C ARG A 457 -25.95 1.71 -18.94
N GLN A 458 -26.64 2.79 -19.27
CA GLN A 458 -26.04 4.12 -19.43
C GLN A 458 -25.40 4.62 -18.12
N TRP A 459 -26.08 4.41 -16.99
CA TRP A 459 -25.53 4.73 -15.67
C TRP A 459 -24.22 3.96 -15.40
N ALA A 460 -24.21 2.64 -15.64
CA ALA A 460 -23.01 1.82 -15.47
C ALA A 460 -21.85 2.30 -16.37
N GLU A 461 -22.12 2.67 -17.62
CA GLU A 461 -21.13 3.24 -18.54
C GLU A 461 -20.55 4.58 -18.02
N GLN A 462 -21.40 5.45 -17.49
CA GLN A 462 -20.97 6.74 -16.93
C GLN A 462 -20.08 6.55 -15.69
N VAL A 463 -20.53 5.71 -14.75
CA VAL A 463 -19.81 5.40 -13.51
C VAL A 463 -18.50 4.66 -13.80
N CYS A 464 -18.41 3.88 -14.88
CA CYS A 464 -17.18 3.18 -15.27
C CYS A 464 -16.35 3.89 -16.33
N SER A 465 -16.70 5.13 -16.73
CA SER A 465 -16.04 5.83 -17.83
C SER A 465 -14.51 5.99 -17.66
N LYS A 466 -14.03 6.26 -16.44
CA LYS A 466 -12.59 6.35 -16.11
C LYS A 466 -11.83 5.03 -16.22
N LEU A 467 -12.52 3.88 -16.19
CA LEU A 467 -11.93 2.56 -16.40
C LEU A 467 -11.64 2.28 -17.88
N THR A 468 -12.10 3.16 -18.77
CA THR A 468 -11.98 3.00 -20.22
C THR A 468 -10.95 4.01 -20.73
N GLY A 469 -9.73 3.53 -21.01
CA GLY A 469 -8.73 4.37 -21.68
C GLY A 469 -9.27 4.86 -23.03
N GLY A 470 -9.68 6.11 -23.12
CA GLY A 470 -10.05 6.79 -24.36
C GLY A 470 -11.55 6.88 -24.64
N THR A 471 -12.21 7.88 -24.06
CA THR A 471 -12.93 8.99 -24.72
C THR A 471 -13.75 9.67 -23.63
N GLU A 472 -13.52 10.96 -23.37
CA GLU A 472 -14.49 11.74 -22.60
C GLU A 472 -15.88 11.51 -23.25
N PRO A 473 -16.94 11.16 -22.49
CA PRO A 473 -18.27 11.31 -23.03
C PRO A 473 -18.40 12.78 -23.47
N PRO A 474 -19.08 13.09 -24.59
CA PRO A 474 -19.16 14.46 -25.05
C PRO A 474 -19.68 15.30 -23.89
N ARG A 475 -18.87 16.25 -23.43
CA ARG A 475 -19.35 17.33 -22.57
C ARG A 475 -20.44 18.04 -23.36
N ARG A 476 -21.67 17.56 -23.27
CA ARG A 476 -22.84 18.35 -23.63
C ARG A 476 -22.86 19.45 -22.58
N GLY A 477 -22.20 20.54 -22.93
CA GLY A 477 -22.36 21.81 -22.24
C GLY A 477 -23.85 22.16 -22.25
N LEU A 478 -24.53 21.87 -21.15
CA LEU A 478 -25.79 22.52 -20.78
C LEU A 478 -25.56 23.98 -20.32
N ARG A 479 -24.51 24.63 -20.86
CA ARG A 479 -24.29 26.07 -20.81
C ARG A 479 -24.37 26.64 -22.23
N ARG A 480 -25.54 26.50 -22.87
CA ARG A 480 -26.04 27.35 -23.97
C ARG A 480 -27.33 26.71 -24.49
N LEU A 481 -28.47 26.99 -23.85
CA LEU A 481 -29.77 26.97 -24.55
C LEU A 481 -30.88 27.77 -23.85
N TRP A 482 -30.57 28.63 -22.87
CA TRP A 482 -31.54 29.58 -22.30
C TRP A 482 -30.92 30.96 -22.05
N ARG A 483 -30.51 31.62 -23.14
CA ARG A 483 -30.46 33.09 -23.22
C ARG A 483 -31.20 33.45 -24.50
N GLY A 484 -32.52 33.59 -24.41
CA GLY A 484 -33.33 33.86 -25.59
C GLY A 484 -34.83 33.60 -25.46
N MET A 485 -35.37 33.43 -24.25
CA MET A 485 -36.81 33.57 -24.05
C MET A 485 -37.04 34.71 -23.07
N LYS A 486 -37.45 35.85 -23.64
CA LYS A 486 -38.10 36.93 -22.88
C LYS A 486 -39.33 36.30 -22.23
N PHE A 487 -39.39 36.32 -20.90
CA PHE A 487 -40.67 36.16 -20.21
C PHE A 487 -41.47 37.44 -20.49
N ASP A 488 -42.53 37.30 -21.27
CA ASP A 488 -43.59 38.31 -21.33
C ASP A 488 -44.25 38.34 -19.95
N GLN A 489 -44.27 39.51 -19.33
CA GLN A 489 -45.11 39.76 -18.17
C GLN A 489 -46.56 39.80 -18.64
N GLY A 490 -47.41 38.91 -18.13
CA GLY A 490 -48.82 38.96 -18.44
C GLY A 490 -49.67 37.89 -17.77
N GLY A 491 -50.14 38.20 -16.56
CA GLY A 491 -51.56 38.05 -16.21
C GLY A 491 -52.09 36.66 -15.85
N LEU A 492 -52.49 36.57 -14.57
CA LEU A 492 -53.45 35.67 -13.90
C LEU A 492 -52.96 34.29 -13.47
#